data_AF-A0A317NY60-F1
#
_entry.id   AF-A0A317NY60-F1
#
_cell.length_a   1.000
_cell.length_b   1.000
_cell.length_c   1.000
_cell.angle_alpha   90.00
_cell.angle_beta   90.00
_cell.angle_gamma   90.00
#
_symmetry.space_group_name_H-M   'P 1'
#
loop_
_entity.id
_entity.type
_entity.pdbx_description
1 polymer ?
#
loop_
_entity_poly.entity_id
_entity_poly.type
_entity_poly.pdbx_seq_one_letter_code
_entity_poly.pdbx_strand_id
1 'polypeptide(L)'
;MSPTPSAEQFDLDPDAVRALAAGMGTAGQAVQVIGKGGALADGVFECMPNGDAPQAYQLAARRADKAMGAVGTALTELSGQTVGAVITFEQQDEAFAGALGGVAPR
;
A
#
# COMPACT_ATOMS: atom_id res chain seq x y z
N MET A 1 22.34 8.24 38.11
CA MET A 1 22.62 7.60 36.81
C MET A 1 21.28 7.45 36.11
N SER A 2 21.08 8.23 35.05
CA SER A 2 19.85 8.15 34.25
C SER A 2 19.84 6.80 33.52
N PRO A 3 18.74 6.04 33.53
CA PRO A 3 18.62 4.89 32.66
C PRO A 3 18.73 5.38 31.22
N THR A 4 19.72 4.87 30.50
CA THR A 4 19.77 4.91 29.04
C THR A 4 18.43 4.38 28.55
N PRO A 5 17.74 5.02 27.58
CA PRO A 5 16.57 4.41 26.98
C PRO A 5 17.02 3.05 26.45
N SER A 6 16.59 1.98 27.13
CA SER A 6 16.60 0.64 26.56
C SER A 6 15.98 0.79 25.19
N ALA A 7 16.69 0.37 24.14
CA ALA A 7 16.14 0.28 22.81
C ALA A 7 14.69 -0.19 22.95
N GLU A 8 13.74 0.69 22.63
CA GLU A 8 12.33 0.32 22.60
C GLU A 8 12.30 -0.91 21.73
N GLN A 9 12.05 -2.07 22.35
CA GLN A 9 11.95 -3.32 21.65
C GLN A 9 10.73 -3.11 20.77
N PHE A 10 10.96 -2.74 19.51
CA PHE A 10 9.92 -2.60 18.51
C PHE A 10 9.32 -3.99 18.40
N ASP A 11 8.23 -4.21 19.12
CA ASP A 11 7.46 -5.44 19.14
C ASP A 11 6.65 -5.45 17.84
N LEU A 12 7.37 -5.68 16.75
CA LEU A 12 6.87 -5.57 15.40
C LEU A 12 6.29 -6.94 15.06
N ASP A 13 4.99 -7.12 15.35
CA ASP A 13 4.25 -8.34 15.00
C ASP A 13 4.27 -8.53 13.47
N PRO A 14 5.05 -9.50 12.96
CA PRO A 14 5.21 -9.71 11.51
C PRO A 14 3.89 -10.06 10.84
N ASP A 15 2.98 -10.72 11.56
CA ASP A 15 1.70 -11.15 11.02
C ASP A 15 0.72 -9.96 10.91
N ALA A 16 0.73 -9.05 11.89
CA ALA A 16 -0.02 -7.80 11.80
C ALA A 16 0.47 -6.92 10.63
N VAL A 17 1.80 -6.85 10.43
CA VAL A 17 2.39 -6.07 9.34
C VAL A 17 2.13 -6.71 7.96
N ARG A 18 2.13 -8.04 7.86
CA ARG A 18 1.69 -8.75 6.65
C ARG A 18 0.21 -8.53 6.35
N ALA A 19 -0.64 -8.57 7.37
CA ALA A 19 -2.08 -8.29 7.22
C ALA A 19 -2.32 -6.85 6.72
N LEU A 20 -1.57 -5.88 7.26
CA LEU A 20 -1.60 -4.50 6.80
C LEU A 20 -1.16 -4.38 5.33
N ALA A 21 -0.05 -5.01 4.95
CA ALA A 21 0.44 -5.00 3.57
C ALA A 21 -0.57 -5.63 2.60
N ALA A 22 -1.18 -6.76 2.95
CA ALA A 22 -2.25 -7.37 2.17
C ALA A 22 -3.48 -6.46 2.06
N GLY A 23 -3.87 -5.79 3.15
CA GLY A 23 -4.96 -4.82 3.17
C GLY A 23 -4.69 -3.62 2.26
N MET A 24 -3.47 -3.10 2.26
CA MET A 24 -3.08 -2.00 1.36
C MET A 24 -3.00 -2.42 -0.10
N GLY A 25 -2.50 -3.61 -0.41
CA GLY A 25 -2.45 -4.14 -1.77
C GLY A 25 -3.85 -4.33 -2.35
N THR A 26 -4.76 -4.93 -1.58
CA THR A 26 -6.17 -5.11 -1.98
C THR A 26 -6.91 -3.78 -2.10
N ALA A 27 -6.69 -2.84 -1.17
CA ALA A 27 -7.23 -1.48 -1.26
C ALA A 27 -6.71 -0.74 -2.50
N GLY A 28 -5.41 -0.88 -2.81
CA GLY A 28 -4.80 -0.28 -4.01
C GLY A 28 -5.45 -0.77 -5.30
N GLN A 29 -5.68 -2.08 -5.42
CA GLN A 29 -6.39 -2.68 -6.54
C GLN A 29 -7.85 -2.21 -6.62
N ALA A 30 -8.56 -2.15 -5.48
CA ALA A 30 -9.94 -1.68 -5.44
C ALA A 30 -10.07 -0.22 -5.89
N VAL A 31 -9.16 0.65 -5.44
CA VAL A 31 -9.12 2.07 -5.82
C VAL A 31 -8.85 2.24 -7.32
N GLN A 32 -8.01 1.41 -7.93
CA GLN A 32 -7.80 1.42 -9.39
C GLN A 32 -9.03 0.97 -10.18
N VAL A 33 -9.85 0.07 -9.64
CA VAL A 33 -11.11 -0.34 -10.28
C VAL A 33 -12.18 0.74 -10.14
N ILE A 34 -12.32 1.34 -8.96
CA ILE A 34 -13.27 2.44 -8.71
C ILE A 34 -12.90 3.68 -9.55
N GLY A 35 -11.61 3.96 -9.70
CA GLY A 35 -11.07 5.04 -10.53
C GLY A 35 -11.19 4.81 -12.04
N LYS A 36 -12.09 3.95 -12.51
CA LYS A 36 -12.46 3.82 -13.93
C LYS A 36 -13.79 4.51 -14.25
N GLY A 37 -14.20 5.48 -13.41
CA GLY A 37 -15.47 6.18 -13.52
C GLY A 37 -15.61 7.00 -14.80
N GLY A 38 -14.50 7.43 -15.42
CA GLY A 38 -14.50 8.11 -16.72
C GLY A 38 -15.06 7.28 -17.87
N ALA A 39 -14.92 5.96 -17.85
CA ALA A 39 -15.54 5.09 -18.87
C ALA A 39 -17.07 5.10 -18.80
N LEU A 40 -17.64 5.26 -17.59
CA LEU A 40 -19.08 5.42 -17.40
C LEU A 40 -19.55 6.80 -17.89
N ALA A 41 -18.77 7.86 -17.62
CA ALA A 41 -19.06 9.20 -18.10
C ALA A 41 -19.01 9.30 -19.64
N ASP A 42 -18.05 8.62 -20.27
CA ASP A 42 -17.94 8.54 -21.73
C ASP A 42 -19.15 7.77 -22.32
N GLY A 43 -19.55 6.63 -21.73
CA GLY A 43 -20.73 5.87 -22.18
C GLY A 43 -22.07 6.61 -22.02
N VAL A 44 -22.23 7.41 -20.96
CA VAL A 44 -23.43 8.25 -20.78
C VAL A 44 -23.52 9.35 -21.85
N PHE A 45 -22.38 9.93 -22.25
CA PHE A 45 -22.33 10.93 -23.31
C PHE A 45 -22.64 10.33 -24.69
N GLU A 46 -22.10 9.15 -25.00
CA GLU A 46 -22.39 8.44 -26.25
C GLU A 46 -23.88 8.07 -26.37
N CYS A 47 -24.55 7.72 -25.27
CA CYS A 47 -25.98 7.41 -25.25
C CYS A 47 -26.90 8.63 -25.18
N MET A 48 -26.40 9.82 -24.82
CA MET A 48 -27.15 11.08 -24.80
C MET A 48 -26.41 12.19 -25.57
N PRO A 49 -26.29 12.07 -26.91
CA PRO A 49 -25.55 13.04 -27.75
C PRO A 49 -26.17 14.44 -27.78
N ASN A 50 -27.43 14.58 -27.36
CA ASN A 50 -28.16 15.86 -27.22
C ASN A 50 -28.38 16.26 -25.75
N GLY A 51 -27.89 15.47 -24.79
CA GLY A 51 -27.97 15.81 -23.39
C GLY A 51 -26.96 16.92 -23.10
N ASP A 52 -27.39 17.95 -22.37
CA ASP A 52 -26.53 19.01 -21.83
C ASP A 52 -25.59 18.43 -20.74
N ALA A 53 -24.72 17.50 -21.13
CA ALA A 53 -23.65 16.97 -20.31
C ALA A 53 -22.37 17.75 -20.64
N PRO A 54 -22.05 18.83 -19.89
CA PRO A 54 -20.89 19.64 -20.20
C PRO A 54 -19.60 18.82 -20.18
N GLN A 55 -18.73 19.04 -21.17
CA GLN A 55 -17.39 18.43 -21.29
C GLN A 55 -16.55 18.54 -20.00
N ALA A 56 -16.86 19.51 -19.14
CA ALA A 56 -16.28 19.65 -17.81
C ALA A 56 -16.45 18.39 -16.94
N TYR A 57 -17.56 17.64 -17.07
CA TYR A 57 -17.77 16.40 -16.31
C TYR A 57 -16.86 15.27 -16.77
N GLN A 58 -16.64 15.10 -18.08
CA GLN A 58 -15.67 14.14 -18.60
C GLN A 58 -14.24 14.48 -18.17
N LEU A 59 -13.89 15.77 -18.21
CA LEU A 59 -12.58 16.23 -17.78
C LEU A 59 -12.37 16.01 -16.27
N ALA A 60 -13.39 16.27 -15.45
CA ALA A 60 -13.36 16.02 -14.02
C ALA A 60 -13.25 14.51 -13.71
N ALA A 61 -14.03 13.67 -14.40
CA ALA A 61 -13.97 12.22 -14.27
C ALA A 61 -12.58 11.68 -14.63
N ARG A 62 -11.98 12.11 -15.76
CA ARG A 62 -10.62 11.70 -16.15
C ARG A 62 -9.54 12.15 -15.16
N ARG A 63 -9.71 13.32 -14.54
CA ARG A 63 -8.80 13.79 -13.49
C ARG A 63 -8.94 12.96 -12.21
N ALA A 64 -10.17 12.63 -11.83
CA ALA A 64 -10.44 11.74 -10.70
C ALA A 64 -9.87 10.34 -10.93
N ASP A 65 -10.07 9.77 -12.12
CA ASP A 65 -9.51 8.48 -12.53
C ASP A 65 -7.97 8.47 -12.41
N LYS A 66 -7.31 9.52 -12.92
CA LYS A 66 -5.84 9.65 -12.83
C LYS A 66 -5.36 9.77 -11.39
N ALA A 67 -6.06 10.53 -10.55
CA ALA A 67 -5.72 10.67 -9.13
C ALA A 67 -5.91 9.35 -8.37
N MET A 68 -7.02 8.64 -8.61
CA MET A 68 -7.29 7.33 -8.00
C MET A 68 -6.28 6.28 -8.49
N GLY A 69 -5.92 6.28 -9.76
CA GLY A 69 -4.85 5.44 -10.29
C GLY A 69 -3.52 5.64 -9.56
N ALA A 70 -3.12 6.91 -9.36
CA ALA A 70 -1.90 7.25 -8.63
C ALA A 70 -1.94 6.80 -7.16
N VAL A 71 -3.08 6.99 -6.48
CA VAL A 71 -3.28 6.51 -5.10
C VAL A 71 -3.20 4.99 -5.02
N GLY A 72 -3.84 4.28 -5.96
CA GLY A 72 -3.79 2.83 -6.00
C GLY A 72 -2.38 2.28 -6.24
N THR A 73 -1.60 2.93 -7.11
CA THR A 73 -0.19 2.58 -7.32
C THR A 73 0.63 2.84 -6.05
N ALA A 74 0.46 4.00 -5.40
CA ALA A 74 1.17 4.31 -4.16
C ALA A 74 0.86 3.32 -3.04
N LEU A 75 -0.40 2.91 -2.87
CA LEU A 75 -0.79 1.88 -1.90
C LEU A 75 -0.14 0.52 -2.20
N THR A 76 -0.04 0.17 -3.49
CA THR A 76 0.62 -1.08 -3.93
C THR A 76 2.12 -1.02 -3.67
N GLU A 77 2.79 0.07 -3.98
CA GLU A 77 4.23 0.25 -3.72
C GLU A 77 4.54 0.22 -2.22
N LEU A 78 3.73 0.93 -1.42
CA LEU A 78 3.88 0.96 0.03
C LEU A 78 3.67 -0.46 0.60
N SER A 79 2.75 -1.26 0.03
CA SER A 79 2.57 -2.66 0.44
C SER A 79 3.82 -3.51 0.18
N GLY A 80 4.48 -3.31 -0.95
CA GLY A 80 5.73 -4.02 -1.27
C GLY A 80 6.87 -3.62 -0.34
N GLN A 81 6.98 -2.34 -0.01
CA GLN A 81 7.96 -1.84 0.96
C GLN A 81 7.72 -2.40 2.36
N THR A 82 6.46 -2.48 2.79
CA THR A 82 6.08 -3.06 4.08
C THR A 82 6.46 -4.55 4.17
N VAL A 83 6.22 -5.33 3.11
CA VAL A 83 6.67 -6.74 3.04
C VAL A 83 8.19 -6.85 3.06
N GLY A 84 8.89 -5.99 2.31
CA GLY A 84 10.36 -5.95 2.30
C GLY A 84 10.95 -5.69 3.69
N ALA A 85 10.35 -4.75 4.43
CA ALA A 85 10.76 -4.45 5.80
C ALA A 85 10.62 -5.66 6.75
N VAL A 86 9.51 -6.40 6.64
CA VAL A 86 9.31 -7.65 7.43
C VAL A 86 10.38 -8.68 7.12
N ILE A 87 10.66 -8.94 5.83
CA ILE A 87 11.68 -9.91 5.44
C ILE A 87 13.06 -9.52 5.97
N THR A 88 13.42 -8.23 5.88
CA THR A 88 14.71 -7.75 6.41
C THR A 88 14.79 -7.84 7.93
N PHE A 89 13.66 -7.74 8.63
CA PHE A 89 13.61 -7.91 10.08
C PHE A 89 13.78 -9.38 10.47
N GLU A 90 13.07 -10.30 9.80
CA GLU A 90 13.21 -11.75 10.02
C GLU A 90 14.64 -12.23 9.72
N GLN A 91 15.26 -11.77 8.63
CA GLN A 91 16.66 -12.10 8.31
C GLN A 91 17.66 -11.57 9.36
N GLN A 92 17.40 -10.40 9.93
CA GLN A 92 18.23 -9.87 11.01
C GLN A 92 18.06 -10.71 12.29
N ASP A 93 16.83 -11.07 12.63
CA ASP A 93 16.55 -11.88 13.82
C ASP A 93 17.18 -13.28 13.71
N GLU A 94 17.07 -13.94 12.54
CA GLU A 94 17.76 -15.21 12.27
C GLU A 94 19.29 -15.08 12.37
N ALA A 95 19.87 -13.99 11.84
CA ALA A 95 21.30 -13.75 11.93
C ALA A 95 21.77 -13.49 13.38
N PHE A 96 20.98 -12.75 14.17
CA PHE A 96 21.25 -12.52 15.59
C PHE A 96 21.11 -13.81 16.41
N ALA A 97 20.06 -14.61 16.17
CA ALA A 97 19.85 -15.90 16.81
C ALA A 97 20.97 -16.90 16.47
N GLY A 98 21.41 -16.94 15.22
CA GLY A 98 22.55 -17.75 14.78
C GLY A 98 23.88 -17.31 15.41
N ALA A 99 24.09 -16.01 15.57
CA ALA A 99 25.27 -15.47 16.27
C ALA A 99 25.27 -15.81 17.76
N LEU A 100 24.11 -15.79 18.43
CA LEU A 100 23.96 -16.21 19.83
C LEU A 100 24.10 -17.74 20.00
N GLY A 101 23.63 -18.54 19.04
CA GLY A 101 23.81 -19.99 19.02
C GLY A 101 25.25 -20.45 18.80
N GLY A 102 26.06 -19.64 18.11
CA GLY A 102 27.50 -19.85 17.93
C GLY A 102 28.37 -19.46 19.13
N VAL A 103 27.81 -18.79 20.14
CA VAL A 103 28.49 -18.35 21.38
C VAL A 103 28.13 -19.27 22.56
N ALA A 104 27.93 -20.57 22.31
CA ALA A 104 27.96 -21.57 23.38
C ALA A 104 29.43 -21.96 23.64
N PRO A 105 30.02 -21.66 24.81
CA PRO A 105 31.38 -22.07 25.12
C PRO A 105 31.36 -23.56 25.52
N ARG A 106 31.87 -24.46 24.66
CA ARG A 106 32.71 -25.63 25.00
C ARG A 106 33.45 -26.13 23.77
#